data_AF-A0A7K3S3S1-F1
#
_entry.id   AF-A0A7K3S3S1-F1
#
_cell.length_a   1.000
_cell.length_b   1.000
_cell.length_c   1.000
_cell.angle_alpha   90.00
_cell.angle_beta   90.00
_cell.angle_gamma   90.00
#
_symmetry.space_group_name_H-M   'P 1'
#
loop_
_entity.id
_entity.type
_entity.pdbx_description
1 polymer ?
#
loop_
_entity_poly.entity_id
_entity_poly.type
_entity_poly.pdbx_seq_one_letter_code
_entity_poly.pdbx_strand_id
1 'polypeptide(L)'
;MSSTTATGTASVNRLPVQNGGEDFLCLFIEPYCDVFWLKPGDEFTVVPGDDVPDPQFTVMVVKHRLVVWIFEGGDPAKVVVDYTVIDGSGKRLTEGYQWPDGRSPY
;
A
#
# COMPACT_ATOMS: atom_id res chain seq x y z
N MET A 1 32.38 -0.70 30.52
CA MET A 1 31.21 -0.16 29.81
C MET A 1 30.96 -1.08 28.63
N SER A 2 29.97 -1.96 28.75
CA SER A 2 29.59 -2.87 27.65
C SER A 2 28.49 -2.18 26.85
N SER A 3 28.79 -1.80 25.61
CA SER A 3 27.79 -1.29 24.68
C SER A 3 26.99 -2.46 24.14
N THR A 4 25.73 -2.56 24.54
CA THR A 4 24.74 -3.44 23.92
C THR A 4 24.31 -2.81 22.61
N THR A 5 24.70 -3.42 21.49
CA THR A 5 24.14 -3.10 20.18
C THR A 5 22.72 -3.63 20.15
N ALA A 6 21.73 -2.74 20.23
CA ALA A 6 20.35 -3.09 19.92
C ALA A 6 20.25 -3.26 18.40
N THR A 7 20.19 -4.51 17.94
CA THR A 7 19.73 -4.81 16.58
C THR A 7 18.26 -4.48 16.52
N GLY A 8 17.93 -3.23 16.18
CA GLY A 8 16.57 -2.88 15.81
C GLY A 8 16.21 -3.71 14.59
N THR A 9 15.25 -4.61 14.72
CA THR A 9 14.52 -5.13 13.56
C THR A 9 14.08 -3.91 12.75
N ALA A 10 14.62 -3.74 11.54
CA ALA A 10 14.13 -2.71 10.63
C ALA A 10 12.62 -2.91 10.54
N SER A 11 11.84 -1.97 11.07
CA SER A 11 10.40 -2.03 10.87
C SER A 11 10.19 -1.95 9.36
N VAL A 12 9.65 -2.99 8.75
CA VAL A 12 9.21 -2.91 7.36
C VAL A 12 8.23 -1.75 7.32
N ASN A 13 8.58 -0.66 6.62
CA ASN A 13 7.67 0.47 6.46
C ASN A 13 6.47 -0.03 5.65
N ARG A 14 5.28 0.04 6.25
CA ARG A 14 4.01 -0.36 5.64
C ARG A 14 3.15 0.88 5.50
N LEU A 15 2.27 0.90 4.51
CA LEU A 15 1.36 2.02 4.28
C LEU A 15 -0.07 1.62 4.67
N PRO A 16 -0.53 1.97 5.89
CA PRO A 16 -1.95 1.84 6.23
C PRO A 16 -2.76 2.86 5.42
N VAL A 17 -3.92 2.43 4.94
CA VAL A 17 -4.85 3.22 4.14
C VAL A 17 -6.25 2.99 4.69
N GLN A 18 -6.94 4.08 5.05
CA GLN A 18 -8.32 4.03 5.53
C GLN A 18 -9.21 4.88 4.63
N ASN A 19 -10.39 4.36 4.29
CA ASN A 19 -11.43 5.16 3.68
C ASN A 19 -12.33 5.78 4.75
N GLY A 20 -11.98 6.97 5.23
CA GLY A 20 -12.81 7.74 6.16
C GLY A 20 -13.94 8.54 5.50
N GLY A 21 -14.17 8.38 4.19
CA GLY A 21 -15.20 9.07 3.44
C GLY A 21 -16.54 8.32 3.38
N GLU A 22 -17.49 8.87 2.63
CA GLU A 22 -18.85 8.32 2.47
C GLU A 22 -19.05 7.51 1.18
N ASP A 23 -18.07 7.51 0.27
CA ASP A 23 -18.11 6.79 -1.01
C ASP A 23 -16.88 5.88 -1.16
N PHE A 24 -16.91 4.98 -2.14
CA PHE A 24 -15.80 4.10 -2.48
C PHE A 24 -14.53 4.88 -2.83
N LEU A 25 -13.42 4.44 -2.26
CA LEU A 25 -12.07 4.92 -2.55
C LEU A 25 -11.29 3.84 -3.31
N CYS A 26 -10.71 4.20 -4.44
CA CYS A 26 -9.81 3.33 -5.20
C CYS A 26 -8.39 3.45 -4.67
N LEU A 27 -7.78 2.36 -4.24
CA LEU A 27 -6.36 2.22 -4.02
C LEU A 27 -5.74 1.62 -5.28
N PHE A 28 -4.86 2.36 -5.92
CA PHE A 28 -4.24 2.03 -7.20
C PHE A 28 -2.74 1.92 -6.99
N ILE A 29 -2.16 0.73 -7.22
CA ILE A 29 -0.75 0.47 -6.99
C ILE A 29 0.00 0.45 -8.32
N GLU A 30 1.02 1.28 -8.43
CA GLU A 30 1.91 1.37 -9.57
C GLU A 30 3.16 0.49 -9.37
N PRO A 31 3.82 0.01 -10.44
CA PRO A 31 3.59 0.35 -11.85
C PRO A 31 2.54 -0.53 -12.57
N TYR A 32 2.05 -1.60 -11.94
CA TYR A 32 1.18 -2.57 -12.61
C TYR A 32 -0.29 -2.19 -12.66
N CYS A 33 -0.65 -1.06 -12.06
CA CYS A 33 -2.02 -0.56 -12.04
C CYS A 33 -2.99 -1.51 -11.33
N ASP A 34 -2.54 -2.26 -10.32
CA ASP A 34 -3.42 -3.11 -9.53
C ASP A 34 -4.40 -2.23 -8.75
N VAL A 35 -5.68 -2.57 -8.80
CA VAL A 35 -6.75 -1.79 -8.18
C VAL A 35 -7.45 -2.54 -7.06
N PHE A 36 -7.67 -1.85 -5.95
CA PHE A 36 -8.41 -2.31 -4.79
C PHE A 36 -9.43 -1.24 -4.41
N TRP A 37 -10.63 -1.63 -4.00
CA TRP A 37 -11.68 -0.69 -3.65
C TRP A 37 -12.01 -0.80 -2.16
N LEU A 38 -11.94 0.33 -1.48
CA LEU A 38 -12.28 0.47 -0.06
C LEU A 38 -13.69 1.03 0.03
N LYS A 39 -14.59 0.33 0.73
CA LYS A 39 -15.87 0.90 1.17
C LYS A 39 -15.61 1.93 2.28
N PRO A 40 -16.58 2.82 2.56
CA PRO A 40 -16.56 3.65 3.77
C PRO A 40 -16.26 2.81 5.03
N GLY A 41 -15.25 3.23 5.78
CA GLY A 41 -14.77 2.57 7.00
C GLY A 41 -13.76 1.43 6.79
N ASP A 42 -13.50 1.00 5.56
CA ASP A 42 -12.50 -0.05 5.32
C ASP A 42 -11.08 0.45 5.59
N GLU A 43 -10.25 -0.47 6.07
CA GLU A 43 -8.82 -0.28 6.33
C GLU A 43 -8.02 -1.36 5.62
N PHE A 44 -7.13 -0.95 4.72
CA PHE A 44 -6.15 -1.81 4.08
C PHE A 44 -4.73 -1.41 4.48
N THR A 45 -3.76 -2.29 4.27
CA THR A 45 -2.34 -1.97 4.40
C THR A 45 -1.58 -2.48 3.19
N VAL A 46 -0.83 -1.59 2.54
CA VAL A 46 0.16 -1.97 1.52
C VAL A 46 1.44 -2.39 2.22
N VAL A 47 1.88 -3.59 1.91
CA VAL A 47 3.05 -4.24 2.49
C VAL A 47 4.06 -4.44 1.36
N PRO A 48 5.22 -3.78 1.38
CA PRO A 48 6.30 -4.09 0.46
C PRO A 48 6.71 -5.57 0.59
N GLY A 49 7.32 -6.11 -0.46
CA GLY A 49 7.91 -7.44 -0.43
C GLY A 49 8.92 -7.58 0.72
N ASP A 50 9.18 -8.83 1.09
CA ASP A 50 10.18 -9.14 2.10
C ASP A 50 11.56 -8.62 1.66
N ASP A 51 12.41 -8.27 2.62
CA ASP A 51 13.79 -7.82 2.42
C ASP A 51 14.00 -6.52 1.62
N VAL A 52 12.95 -5.75 1.29
CA VAL A 52 13.09 -4.42 0.67
C VAL A 52 13.80 -3.46 1.65
N PRO A 53 15.00 -2.95 1.31
CA PRO A 53 15.71 -2.00 2.17
C PRO A 53 15.02 -0.63 2.21
N ASP A 54 14.65 -0.15 3.40
CA ASP A 54 14.04 1.17 3.60
C ASP A 54 12.91 1.49 2.60
N PRO A 55 11.78 0.76 2.60
CA PRO A 55 10.71 1.04 1.66
C PRO A 55 10.09 2.40 1.96
N GLN A 56 9.94 3.21 0.92
CA GLN A 56 9.28 4.51 0.96
C GLN A 56 8.14 4.58 -0.04
N PHE A 57 7.10 5.33 0.30
CA PHE A 57 5.88 5.43 -0.48
C PHE A 57 5.71 6.84 -1.02
N THR A 58 5.41 6.95 -2.31
CA THR A 58 4.82 8.17 -2.86
C THR A 58 3.33 7.94 -3.04
N VAL A 59 2.53 8.81 -2.45
CA VAL A 59 1.06 8.75 -2.53
C VAL A 59 0.55 9.99 -3.25
N MET A 60 -0.17 9.78 -4.35
CA MET A 60 -0.87 10.84 -5.06
C MET A 60 -2.38 10.67 -4.88
N VAL A 61 -3.06 11.76 -4.56
CA VAL A 61 -4.52 11.77 -4.43
C VAL A 61 -5.11 12.37 -5.70
N VAL A 62 -5.94 11.59 -6.41
CA VAL A 62 -6.64 12.04 -7.61
C VAL A 62 -8.08 11.57 -7.52
N LYS A 63 -9.04 12.47 -7.35
CA LYS A 63 -10.51 12.23 -7.37
C LYS A 63 -10.95 10.78 -7.00
N HIS A 64 -11.23 10.54 -5.72
CA HIS A 64 -11.63 9.22 -5.19
C HIS A 64 -10.62 8.08 -5.45
N ARG A 65 -9.36 8.40 -5.75
CA ARG A 65 -8.27 7.44 -5.92
C ARG A 65 -7.02 7.87 -5.16
N LEU A 66 -6.36 6.91 -4.55
CA LEU A 66 -4.99 6.98 -4.06
C LEU A 66 -4.11 6.19 -5.01
N VAL A 67 -3.15 6.85 -5.64
CA VAL A 67 -2.13 6.20 -6.46
C VAL A 67 -0.87 6.07 -5.62
N VAL A 68 -0.38 4.84 -5.48
CA VAL A 68 0.75 4.51 -4.60
C VAL A 68 1.89 3.93 -5.43
N TRP A 69 3.07 4.52 -5.25
CA TRP A 69 4.35 3.96 -5.69
C TRP A 69 5.17 3.54 -4.48
N ILE A 70 5.93 2.46 -4.62
CA ILE A 70 6.85 1.95 -3.60
C ILE A 70 8.28 2.01 -4.17
N PHE A 71 9.21 2.58 -3.41
CA PHE A 71 10.61 2.72 -3.80
C PHE A 71 11.54 2.25 -2.68
N GLU A 72 12.66 1.62 -3.06
CA GLU A 72 13.76 1.34 -2.14
C GLU A 72 14.52 2.65 -1.83
N GLY A 73 14.62 3.02 -0.55
CA GLY A 73 15.35 4.22 -0.10
C GLY A 73 14.82 5.53 -0.68
N GLY A 74 13.59 5.54 -1.22
CA GLY A 74 13.01 6.69 -1.91
C GLY A 74 13.63 7.01 -3.27
N ASP A 75 14.46 6.13 -3.84
CA ASP A 75 15.07 6.32 -5.16
C ASP A 75 14.04 5.99 -6.27
N PRO A 76 13.62 6.98 -7.10
CA PRO A 76 12.65 6.74 -8.17
C PRO A 76 13.11 5.72 -9.22
N ALA A 77 14.41 5.44 -9.32
CA ALA A 77 14.94 4.40 -10.21
C ALA A 77 14.83 2.99 -9.63
N LYS A 78 14.57 2.85 -8.33
CA LYS A 78 14.46 1.57 -7.61
C LYS A 78 13.02 1.28 -7.22
N VAL A 79 12.17 1.08 -8.23
CA VAL A 79 10.77 0.71 -8.02
C VAL A 79 10.67 -0.67 -7.40
N VAL A 80 9.90 -0.78 -6.32
CA VAL A 80 9.57 -2.04 -5.67
C VAL A 80 8.28 -2.56 -6.27
N VAL A 81 8.35 -3.72 -6.93
CA VAL A 81 7.22 -4.33 -7.64
C VAL A 81 6.57 -5.48 -6.88
N ASP A 82 7.28 -6.07 -5.93
CA ASP A 82 6.73 -7.07 -5.03
C ASP A 82 6.06 -6.39 -3.85
N TYR A 83 4.77 -6.67 -3.66
CA TYR A 83 4.00 -6.21 -2.51
C TYR A 83 2.80 -7.12 -2.25
N THR A 84 2.14 -6.88 -1.12
CA THR A 84 0.85 -7.46 -0.79
C THR A 84 -0.05 -6.38 -0.21
N VAL A 85 -1.34 -6.42 -0.55
CA VAL A 85 -2.36 -5.65 0.15
C VAL A 85 -3.09 -6.58 1.11
N ILE A 86 -3.23 -6.17 2.36
CA ILE A 86 -4.01 -6.89 3.37
C ILE A 86 -5.15 -6.02 3.90
N ASP A 87 -6.22 -6.65 4.40
CA ASP A 87 -7.25 -5.96 5.18
C ASP A 87 -6.87 -5.83 6.67
N GLY A 88 -7.72 -5.14 7.45
CA GLY A 88 -7.55 -4.96 8.90
C GLY A 88 -7.48 -6.25 9.73
N SER A 89 -7.89 -7.40 9.17
CA SER A 89 -7.73 -8.71 9.82
C SER A 89 -6.39 -9.39 9.50
N GLY A 90 -5.60 -8.82 8.58
CA GLY A 90 -4.37 -9.42 8.08
C GLY A 90 -4.56 -10.32 6.85
N LYS A 91 -5.77 -10.41 6.29
CA LYS A 91 -6.03 -11.26 5.12
C LYS A 91 -5.52 -10.58 3.86
N ARG A 92 -4.79 -11.34 3.04
CA ARG A 92 -4.36 -10.91 1.70
C ARG A 92 -5.55 -10.69 0.76
N LEU A 93 -5.54 -9.56 0.09
CA LEU A 93 -6.50 -9.18 -0.94
C LEU A 93 -5.92 -9.46 -2.32
N THR A 94 -6.82 -9.73 -3.28
CA THR A 94 -6.49 -9.86 -4.69
C THR A 94 -6.82 -8.56 -5.43
N GLU A 95 -6.16 -8.32 -6.57
CA GLU A 95 -6.55 -7.27 -7.50
C GLU A 95 -8.06 -7.37 -7.84
N GLY A 96 -8.70 -6.22 -8.00
CA GLY A 96 -10.13 -6.08 -8.21
C GLY A 96 -11.01 -6.26 -6.95
N TYR A 97 -10.41 -6.41 -5.75
CA TYR A 97 -11.19 -6.59 -4.53
C TYR A 97 -12.23 -5.46 -4.32
N GLN A 98 -13.47 -5.87 -4.06
CA GLN A 98 -14.66 -5.00 -3.89
C GLN A 98 -14.92 -4.02 -5.03
N TRP A 99 -14.63 -4.41 -6.26
CA TRP A 99 -15.01 -3.63 -7.43
C TRP A 99 -16.48 -3.18 -7.37
N PRO A 100 -16.76 -1.86 -7.38
CA PRO A 100 -18.13 -1.39 -7.34
C PRO A 100 -18.80 -1.57 -8.70
N ASP A 101 -20.02 -2.12 -8.67
CA ASP A 101 -20.82 -2.33 -9.87
C ASP A 101 -20.92 -1.04 -10.71
N GLY A 102 -20.69 -1.16 -12.02
CA GLY A 102 -20.84 -0.05 -12.96
C GLY A 102 -19.72 0.99 -12.98
N ARG A 103 -18.62 0.82 -12.23
CA ARG A 103 -17.41 1.66 -12.42
C ARG A 103 -16.43 1.05 -13.42
N SER A 104 -15.92 1.90 -14.32
CA SER A 104 -14.77 1.60 -15.20
C SER A 104 -13.50 1.37 -14.38
N PRO A 105 -12.57 0.50 -14.83
CA PRO A 105 -11.23 0.34 -14.23
C PRO A 105 -10.41 1.62 -14.20
N TYR A 106 -10.71 2.52 -15.15
CA TYR A 106 -9.94 3.70 -15.48
C TYR A 106 -10.81 4.94 -15.42
#